data_AF-A0AAI9WG07-F1
#
_entry.id   AF-A0AAI9WG07-F1
#
_cell.length_a   1.000
_cell.length_b   1.000
_cell.length_c   1.000
_cell.angle_alpha   90.00
_cell.angle_beta   90.00
_cell.angle_gamma   90.00
#
_symmetry.space_group_name_H-M   'P 1'
#
loop_
_entity.id
_entity.type
_entity.pdbx_description
1 polymer ?
#
loop_
_entity_poly.entity_id
_entity_poly.type
_entity_poly.pdbx_seq_one_letter_code
_entity_poly.pdbx_strand_id
1 'polypeptide(L)'
;MNTIMKTSMIIWFILSATIKMNAQYSDVHCKQHPQSMQITQIDYREYSTIIHFKYINYFEGGGWMNIGENSYLKDKNTNKRYKLLNSINIPINSEGENRYMIFDSKDQIHYFSLEFEKLPDSTIEFDMVEDENNKDAFNFYGITLNPEVKKDFINIDDYIASTPVKEYGIYMKDGQSIYYFKHQGLLISLYLTLNNSYGKYYTPYIDIQNFTGRSLLFNPLSITAKTYDKNKEVVQDLEVLSYEQYMKKVKKTSVECGSVWNGSRTCCFWSRIL
;
A
#
# COMPACT_ATOMS: atom_id res chain seq x y z
N MET A 1 63.14 23.52 -55.78
CA MET A 1 63.08 22.35 -54.88
C MET A 1 62.41 22.76 -53.57
N ASN A 2 61.26 22.13 -53.30
CA ASN A 2 60.55 21.95 -52.03
C ASN A 2 59.88 23.17 -51.34
N THR A 3 58.68 23.48 -51.86
CA THR A 3 57.37 23.29 -51.20
C THR A 3 57.36 22.90 -49.70
N ILE A 4 56.56 23.59 -48.88
CA ILE A 4 55.36 23.03 -48.20
C ILE A 4 54.75 24.11 -47.27
N MET A 5 53.52 24.51 -47.63
CA MET A 5 52.54 25.18 -46.77
C MET A 5 52.42 24.45 -45.43
N LYS A 6 52.57 25.16 -44.31
CA LYS A 6 52.05 24.67 -43.02
C LYS A 6 50.58 25.04 -42.92
N THR A 7 49.76 24.05 -43.24
CA THR A 7 48.31 24.02 -43.15
C THR A 7 47.83 24.28 -41.72
N SER A 8 46.81 25.12 -41.66
CA SER A 8 45.93 25.36 -40.51
C SER A 8 45.27 24.05 -40.06
N MET A 9 45.24 23.79 -38.75
CA MET A 9 44.33 22.81 -38.13
C MET A 9 43.87 23.38 -36.80
N ILE A 10 42.85 24.23 -36.86
CA ILE A 10 42.04 24.59 -35.69
C ILE A 10 41.07 23.42 -35.48
N ILE A 11 41.37 22.59 -34.49
CA ILE A 11 40.46 21.54 -34.03
C ILE A 11 39.34 22.24 -33.25
N TRP A 12 38.22 22.48 -33.91
CA TRP A 12 36.96 22.86 -33.26
C TRP A 12 36.39 21.60 -32.60
N PHE A 13 36.80 21.34 -31.35
CA PHE A 13 36.08 20.41 -30.49
C PHE A 13 34.74 21.07 -30.17
N ILE A 14 33.72 20.81 -30.99
CA ILE A 14 32.34 21.05 -30.61
C ILE A 14 32.08 20.07 -29.48
N LEU A 15 32.29 20.53 -28.25
CA LEU A 15 31.77 19.90 -27.06
C LEU A 15 30.25 20.07 -27.15
N SER A 16 29.59 19.19 -27.91
CA SER A 16 28.16 18.99 -27.80
C SER A 16 27.93 18.40 -26.42
N ALA A 17 27.94 19.25 -25.41
CA ALA A 17 27.29 18.97 -24.15
C ALA A 17 25.83 18.73 -24.53
N THR A 18 25.47 17.45 -24.67
CA THR A 18 24.08 17.05 -24.67
C THR A 18 23.57 17.51 -23.31
N ILE A 19 22.84 18.62 -23.30
CA ILE A 19 22.05 19.00 -22.15
C ILE A 19 21.10 17.82 -21.99
N LYS A 20 21.37 16.94 -21.02
CA LYS A 20 20.41 15.94 -20.57
C LYS A 20 19.23 16.74 -20.02
N MET A 21 18.30 17.06 -20.91
CA MET A 21 17.08 17.74 -20.54
C MET A 21 16.24 16.74 -19.77
N ASN A 22 16.41 16.70 -18.46
CA ASN A 22 15.39 16.14 -17.60
C ASN A 22 14.12 16.95 -17.85
N ALA A 23 13.14 16.35 -18.50
CA ALA A 23 11.90 17.02 -18.87
C ALA A 23 10.79 16.62 -17.91
N GLN A 24 9.99 17.60 -17.51
CA GLN A 24 8.78 17.39 -16.73
C GLN A 24 7.58 17.77 -17.58
N TYR A 25 6.57 16.92 -17.56
CA TYR A 25 5.40 17.08 -18.40
C TYR A 25 4.16 17.06 -17.51
N SER A 26 3.51 18.21 -17.36
CA SER A 26 2.26 18.32 -16.60
C SER A 26 1.01 18.32 -17.47
N ASP A 27 1.18 18.54 -18.77
CA ASP A 27 0.10 18.40 -19.76
C ASP A 27 0.22 16.99 -20.38
N VAL A 28 -0.48 16.05 -19.75
CA VAL A 28 -0.44 14.63 -20.07
C VAL A 28 -1.80 14.23 -20.61
N HIS A 29 -1.82 13.73 -21.84
CA HIS A 29 -3.04 13.19 -22.45
C HIS A 29 -2.99 11.67 -22.42
N CYS A 30 -4.10 11.04 -22.02
CA CYS A 30 -4.26 9.59 -22.00
C CYS A 30 -5.45 9.22 -22.89
N LYS A 31 -5.31 8.21 -23.76
CA LYS A 31 -6.43 7.71 -24.55
C LYS A 31 -7.46 6.99 -23.69
N GLN A 32 -6.99 6.28 -22.66
CA GLN A 32 -7.83 5.58 -21.70
C GLN A 32 -7.13 5.56 -20.33
N HIS A 33 -7.90 5.75 -19.26
CA HIS A 33 -7.42 5.64 -17.88
C HIS A 33 -8.60 5.34 -16.93
N PRO A 34 -8.35 4.90 -15.69
CA PRO A 34 -9.40 4.72 -14.69
C PRO A 34 -10.08 6.05 -14.36
N GLN A 35 -11.40 6.06 -14.19
CA GLN A 35 -12.16 7.28 -13.91
C GLN A 35 -11.78 7.93 -12.57
N SER A 36 -11.40 7.13 -11.58
CA SER A 36 -10.96 7.58 -10.25
C SER A 36 -9.57 8.18 -10.23
N MET A 37 -8.85 8.21 -11.35
CA MET A 37 -7.43 8.57 -11.37
C MET A 37 -7.05 9.52 -12.49
N GLN A 38 -6.08 10.37 -12.19
CA GLN A 38 -5.49 11.32 -13.14
C GLN A 38 -3.98 11.37 -12.95
N ILE A 39 -3.24 11.40 -14.07
CA ILE A 39 -1.82 11.77 -14.05
C ILE A 39 -1.74 13.29 -13.92
N THR A 40 -1.02 13.75 -12.90
CA THR A 40 -0.82 15.18 -12.65
C THR A 40 0.49 15.69 -13.23
N GLN A 41 1.52 14.85 -13.26
CA GLN A 41 2.83 15.16 -13.84
C GLN A 41 3.63 13.87 -14.08
N ILE A 42 4.53 13.91 -15.06
CA ILE A 42 5.54 12.88 -15.30
C ILE A 42 6.93 13.52 -15.28
N ASP A 43 7.78 12.99 -14.41
CA ASP A 43 9.15 13.44 -14.18
C ASP A 43 10.13 12.46 -14.82
N TYR A 44 10.80 12.89 -15.88
CA TYR A 44 11.93 12.15 -16.47
C TYR A 44 13.19 12.51 -15.69
N ARG A 45 13.60 11.62 -14.77
CA ARG A 45 14.85 11.75 -14.03
C ARG A 45 15.99 11.11 -14.81
N GLU A 46 17.20 11.21 -14.27
CA GLU A 46 18.39 10.65 -14.91
C GLU A 46 18.34 9.11 -14.99
N TYR A 47 17.81 8.46 -13.95
CA TYR A 47 17.84 6.99 -13.80
C TYR A 47 16.45 6.34 -13.73
N SER A 48 15.39 7.15 -13.69
CA SER A 48 14.03 6.65 -13.52
C SER A 48 13.00 7.58 -14.18
N THR A 49 11.79 7.07 -14.34
CA THR A 49 10.61 7.85 -14.71
C THR A 49 9.63 7.79 -13.55
N ILE A 50 9.24 8.95 -13.03
CA ILE A 50 8.25 9.04 -11.94
C ILE A 50 6.93 9.58 -12.50
N ILE A 51 5.83 8.93 -12.16
CA ILE A 51 4.48 9.36 -12.53
C ILE A 51 3.74 9.74 -11.25
N HIS A 52 3.21 10.97 -11.23
CA HIS A 52 2.49 11.54 -10.09
C HIS A 52 0.98 11.46 -10.32
N PHE A 53 0.25 10.86 -9.39
CA PHE A 53 -1.18 10.58 -9.54
C PHE A 53 -2.01 11.30 -8.49
N LYS A 54 -3.19 11.73 -8.93
CA LYS A 54 -4.33 12.06 -8.07
C LYS A 54 -5.36 10.95 -8.19
N TYR A 55 -5.78 10.38 -7.06
CA TYR A 55 -6.88 9.43 -6.94
C TYR A 55 -8.07 10.07 -6.21
N ILE A 56 -9.29 9.70 -6.59
CA ILE A 56 -10.53 10.09 -5.92
C ILE A 56 -11.32 8.83 -5.57
N ASN A 57 -11.61 8.62 -4.29
CA ASN A 57 -12.44 7.52 -3.83
C ASN A 57 -13.93 7.79 -4.08
N TYR A 58 -14.56 7.06 -5.01
CA TYR A 58 -16.00 7.24 -5.29
C TYR A 58 -16.92 6.33 -4.47
N PHE A 59 -16.36 5.45 -3.62
CA PHE A 59 -17.15 4.49 -2.84
C PHE A 59 -17.72 5.12 -1.56
N GLU A 60 -19.02 4.89 -1.34
CA GLU A 60 -19.69 5.22 -0.08
C GLU A 60 -19.21 4.25 1.02
N GLY A 61 -18.93 4.77 2.22
CA GLY A 61 -18.54 3.95 3.37
C GLY A 61 -17.06 3.53 3.44
N GLY A 62 -16.20 4.18 2.65
CA GLY A 62 -14.75 3.97 2.65
C GLY A 62 -14.28 3.49 1.28
N GLY A 63 -13.20 2.72 1.25
CA GLY A 63 -12.61 2.20 0.03
C GLY A 63 -11.19 1.73 0.30
N TRP A 64 -10.60 1.06 -0.68
CA TRP A 64 -9.20 0.70 -0.61
C TRP A 64 -8.54 0.79 -1.97
N MET A 65 -7.23 0.97 -1.97
CA MET A 65 -6.40 0.86 -3.17
C MET A 65 -5.02 0.33 -2.86
N ASN A 66 -4.36 -0.20 -3.87
CA ASN A 66 -2.97 -0.63 -3.84
C ASN A 66 -2.41 -0.60 -5.26
N ILE A 67 -1.14 -0.99 -5.41
CA ILE A 67 -0.51 -1.19 -6.72
C ILE A 67 0.13 -2.58 -6.76
N GLY A 68 -0.13 -3.34 -7.81
CA GLY A 68 0.50 -4.65 -8.03
C GLY A 68 2.01 -4.52 -8.28
N GLU A 69 2.80 -5.39 -7.67
CA GLU A 69 4.28 -5.40 -7.79
C GLU A 69 4.78 -5.57 -9.23
N ASN A 70 3.98 -6.19 -10.09
CA ASN A 70 4.32 -6.48 -11.48
C ASN A 70 3.94 -5.35 -12.45
N SER A 71 3.51 -4.19 -11.95
CA SER A 71 3.18 -3.04 -12.78
C SER A 71 4.37 -2.58 -13.64
N TYR A 72 4.11 -2.12 -14.85
CA TYR A 72 5.16 -1.67 -15.78
C TYR A 72 4.70 -0.53 -16.70
N LEU A 73 5.67 0.18 -17.25
CA LEU A 73 5.48 1.02 -18.44
C LEU A 73 5.79 0.20 -19.69
N LYS A 74 5.07 0.46 -20.78
CA LYS A 74 5.29 -0.19 -22.09
C LYS A 74 5.42 0.86 -23.18
N ASP A 75 6.60 0.97 -23.76
CA ASP A 75 6.82 1.84 -24.92
C ASP A 75 6.07 1.28 -26.14
N LYS A 76 5.21 2.08 -26.78
CA LYS A 76 4.37 1.62 -27.90
C LYS A 76 5.16 1.30 -29.17
N ASN A 77 6.29 1.97 -29.37
CA ASN A 77 7.10 1.82 -30.58
C ASN A 77 7.94 0.55 -30.52
N THR A 78 8.53 0.27 -29.36
CA THR A 78 9.46 -0.85 -29.17
C THR A 78 8.84 -2.08 -28.51
N ASN A 79 7.67 -1.93 -27.89
CA ASN A 79 7.04 -2.91 -27.00
C ASN A 79 7.90 -3.31 -25.78
N LYS A 80 8.99 -2.60 -25.51
CA LYS A 80 9.81 -2.84 -24.33
C LYS A 80 9.04 -2.45 -23.06
N ARG A 81 9.14 -3.30 -22.03
CA ARG A 81 8.58 -3.08 -20.70
C ARG A 81 9.65 -2.52 -19.75
N TYR A 82 9.21 -1.63 -18.87
CA TYR A 82 10.03 -0.92 -17.88
C TYR A 82 9.36 -1.11 -16.51
N LYS A 83 10.04 -1.78 -15.60
CA LYS A 83 9.45 -2.27 -14.35
C LYS A 83 9.19 -1.17 -13.34
N LEU A 84 8.20 -1.36 -12.48
CA LEU A 84 8.03 -0.61 -11.24
C LEU A 84 9.25 -0.85 -10.34
N LEU A 85 9.88 0.24 -9.88
CA LEU A 85 11.00 0.22 -8.96
C LEU A 85 10.57 0.54 -7.53
N ASN A 86 9.63 1.48 -7.38
CA ASN A 86 9.18 1.94 -6.08
C ASN A 86 7.76 2.53 -6.15
N SER A 87 7.06 2.52 -5.01
CA SER A 87 5.81 3.24 -4.82
C SER A 87 5.93 4.21 -3.64
N ILE A 88 5.37 5.40 -3.81
CA ILE A 88 5.43 6.45 -2.81
C ILE A 88 4.00 6.81 -2.43
N ASN A 89 3.71 6.71 -1.13
CA ASN A 89 2.39 6.98 -0.55
C ASN A 89 1.26 6.06 -1.05
N ILE A 90 1.58 4.88 -1.59
CA ILE A 90 0.63 3.80 -1.87
C ILE A 90 1.31 2.44 -1.61
N PRO A 91 0.65 1.47 -0.95
CA PRO A 91 1.27 0.17 -0.70
C PRO A 91 1.36 -0.70 -1.95
N ILE A 92 2.46 -1.44 -2.08
CA ILE A 92 2.61 -2.49 -3.11
C ILE A 92 1.95 -3.78 -2.61
N ASN A 93 1.04 -4.33 -3.41
CA ASN A 93 0.44 -5.63 -3.19
C ASN A 93 1.23 -6.72 -3.92
N SER A 94 1.60 -7.78 -3.20
CA SER A 94 2.31 -8.94 -3.75
C SER A 94 1.62 -10.24 -3.38
N GLU A 95 2.03 -11.35 -4.01
CA GLU A 95 1.50 -12.67 -3.65
C GLU A 95 1.77 -13.05 -2.19
N GLY A 96 2.90 -12.58 -1.64
CA GLY A 96 3.32 -12.90 -0.27
C GLY A 96 2.76 -11.98 0.81
N GLU A 97 2.38 -10.75 0.44
CA GLU A 97 1.94 -9.74 1.39
C GLU A 97 0.84 -8.87 0.78
N ASN A 98 -0.36 -8.96 1.35
CA ASN A 98 -1.48 -8.14 0.92
C ASN A 98 -1.49 -6.83 1.69
N ARG A 99 -1.42 -5.71 0.98
CA ARG A 99 -1.36 -4.37 1.58
C ARG A 99 -2.27 -3.41 0.81
N TYR A 100 -2.85 -2.49 1.56
CA TYR A 100 -3.92 -1.61 1.10
C TYR A 100 -3.80 -0.25 1.75
N MET A 101 -3.97 0.81 0.96
CA MET A 101 -4.34 2.13 1.45
C MET A 101 -5.86 2.11 1.69
N ILE A 102 -6.31 2.59 2.85
CA ILE A 102 -7.72 2.63 3.24
C ILE A 102 -8.24 4.07 3.23
N PHE A 103 -9.43 4.27 2.65
CA PHE A 103 -10.16 5.53 2.64
C PHE A 103 -11.22 5.59 3.74
N ASP A 104 -11.46 6.79 4.27
CA ASP A 104 -12.44 7.08 5.31
C ASP A 104 -13.80 7.46 4.75
N SER A 105 -13.83 8.10 3.57
CA SER A 105 -15.06 8.62 2.99
C SER A 105 -15.01 8.67 1.47
N LYS A 106 -16.21 8.81 0.89
CA LYS A 106 -16.36 9.19 -0.51
C LYS A 106 -15.75 10.57 -0.78
N ASP A 107 -15.34 10.76 -2.03
CA ASP A 107 -14.67 11.93 -2.61
C ASP A 107 -13.35 12.29 -1.93
N GLN A 108 -12.84 11.43 -1.05
CA GLN A 108 -11.51 11.58 -0.49
C GLN A 108 -10.46 11.51 -1.60
N ILE A 109 -9.62 12.53 -1.64
CA ILE A 109 -8.50 12.64 -2.58
C ILE A 109 -7.27 12.00 -1.95
N HIS A 110 -6.49 11.30 -2.78
CA HIS A 110 -5.17 10.80 -2.39
C HIS A 110 -4.14 11.03 -3.48
N TYR A 111 -3.00 11.59 -3.09
CA TYR A 111 -1.86 11.84 -3.96
C TYR A 111 -0.78 10.79 -3.74
N PHE A 112 -0.27 10.20 -4.82
CA PHE A 112 0.79 9.21 -4.73
C PHE A 112 1.68 9.26 -5.96
N SER A 113 2.80 8.55 -5.93
CA SER A 113 3.73 8.49 -7.07
C SER A 113 4.28 7.10 -7.26
N LEU A 114 4.52 6.75 -8.52
CA LEU A 114 5.12 5.47 -8.91
C LEU A 114 6.41 5.75 -9.66
N GLU A 115 7.48 5.09 -9.26
CA GLU A 115 8.79 5.20 -9.90
C GLU A 115 9.07 3.93 -10.71
N PHE A 116 9.40 4.11 -11.98
CA PHE A 116 9.69 3.04 -12.92
C PHE A 116 11.11 3.14 -13.46
N GLU A 117 11.60 2.05 -14.05
CA GLU A 117 12.79 2.06 -14.89
C GLU A 117 12.69 3.18 -15.95
N LYS A 118 13.82 3.82 -16.23
CA LYS A 118 13.91 4.97 -17.13
C LYS A 118 13.37 4.65 -18.53
N LEU A 119 12.31 5.37 -18.93
CA LEU A 119 11.93 5.46 -20.34
C LEU A 119 12.98 6.25 -21.13
N PRO A 120 13.30 5.85 -22.37
CA PRO A 120 14.10 6.66 -23.29
C PRO A 120 13.50 8.06 -23.44
N ASP A 121 14.36 9.08 -23.52
CA ASP A 121 13.90 10.47 -23.72
C ASP A 121 13.22 10.67 -25.09
N SER A 122 13.38 9.72 -26.01
CA SER A 122 12.71 9.67 -27.31
C SER A 122 11.32 9.03 -27.28
N THR A 123 10.85 8.53 -26.14
CA THR A 123 9.53 7.89 -26.04
C THR A 123 8.43 8.95 -26.15
N ILE A 124 7.60 8.81 -27.19
CA ILE A 124 6.51 9.74 -27.53
C ILE A 124 5.18 9.26 -26.94
N GLU A 125 4.94 7.95 -26.97
CA GLU A 125 3.73 7.31 -26.50
C GLU A 125 4.07 6.01 -25.75
N PHE A 126 3.45 5.82 -24.59
CA PHE A 126 3.61 4.61 -23.78
C PHE A 126 2.32 4.29 -23.02
N ASP A 127 2.21 3.06 -22.52
CA ASP A 127 1.16 2.63 -21.60
C ASP A 127 1.75 2.47 -20.19
N MET A 128 0.94 2.64 -19.15
CA MET A 128 1.21 2.15 -17.80
C MET A 128 0.17 1.07 -17.48
N VAL A 129 0.65 -0.10 -17.12
CA VAL A 129 -0.18 -1.30 -16.98
C VAL A 129 0.10 -1.93 -15.62
N GLU A 130 -0.95 -2.15 -14.85
CA GLU A 130 -0.92 -2.96 -13.64
C GLU A 130 -1.31 -4.41 -13.93
N ASP A 131 -2.46 -4.61 -14.59
CA ASP A 131 -2.95 -5.93 -14.99
C ASP A 131 -3.83 -5.82 -16.25
N GLU A 132 -3.33 -6.30 -17.40
CA GLU A 132 -4.04 -6.23 -18.69
C GLU A 132 -5.39 -6.97 -18.67
N ASN A 133 -5.58 -7.93 -17.76
CA ASN A 133 -6.80 -8.73 -17.66
C ASN A 133 -7.85 -8.11 -16.74
N ASN A 134 -7.48 -7.10 -15.97
CA ASN A 134 -8.37 -6.44 -15.01
C ASN A 134 -8.68 -5.01 -15.45
N LYS A 135 -9.92 -4.78 -15.92
CA LYS A 135 -10.39 -3.44 -16.31
C LYS A 135 -10.41 -2.43 -15.17
N ASP A 136 -10.46 -2.88 -13.93
CA ASP A 136 -10.52 -2.03 -12.74
C ASP A 136 -9.13 -1.79 -12.14
N ALA A 137 -8.08 -2.41 -12.69
CA ALA A 137 -6.69 -2.13 -12.35
C ALA A 137 -6.23 -0.78 -12.92
N PHE A 138 -5.09 -0.30 -12.43
CA PHE A 138 -4.51 0.99 -12.78
C PHE A 138 -3.86 0.92 -14.16
N ASN A 139 -4.69 0.84 -15.19
CA ASN A 139 -4.26 0.74 -16.58
C ASN A 139 -4.50 2.06 -17.31
N PHE A 140 -3.41 2.71 -17.73
CA PHE A 140 -3.39 3.92 -18.52
C PHE A 140 -2.84 3.60 -19.92
N TYR A 141 -3.62 3.86 -20.96
CA TYR A 141 -3.23 3.57 -22.33
C TYR A 141 -3.05 4.84 -23.16
N GLY A 142 -2.04 4.81 -24.02
CA GLY A 142 -1.71 5.90 -24.94
C GLY A 142 -1.40 7.20 -24.23
N ILE A 143 -0.53 7.14 -23.22
CA ILE A 143 0.01 8.30 -22.52
C ILE A 143 0.93 9.03 -23.50
N THR A 144 0.56 10.26 -23.84
CA THR A 144 1.34 11.15 -24.71
C THR A 144 1.71 12.42 -23.96
N LEU A 145 2.94 12.88 -24.17
CA LEU A 145 3.50 14.05 -23.49
C LEU A 145 3.48 15.25 -24.43
N ASN A 146 3.13 16.43 -23.91
CA ASN A 146 3.30 17.69 -24.63
C ASN A 146 4.67 18.32 -24.29
N PRO A 147 5.68 18.27 -25.18
CA PRO A 147 7.03 18.74 -24.89
C PRO A 147 7.18 20.26 -24.78
N GLU A 148 6.15 21.01 -25.14
CA GLU A 148 6.16 22.47 -25.07
C GLU A 148 5.86 22.99 -23.66
N VAL A 149 5.22 22.19 -22.81
CA VAL A 149 4.82 22.56 -21.45
C VAL A 149 5.74 21.90 -20.42
N LYS A 150 6.82 22.60 -20.06
CA LYS A 150 7.78 22.15 -19.03
C LYS A 150 7.54 22.87 -17.71
N LYS A 151 7.52 22.10 -16.61
CA LYS A 151 7.48 22.61 -15.23
C LYS A 151 8.72 22.17 -14.47
N ASP A 152 8.85 22.60 -13.21
CA ASP A 152 9.83 22.08 -12.27
C ASP A 152 9.39 20.71 -11.69
N PHE A 153 10.36 19.96 -11.17
CA PHE A 153 10.13 18.67 -10.55
C PHE A 153 9.23 18.82 -9.35
N ILE A 154 8.33 17.86 -9.16
CA ILE A 154 7.50 17.85 -7.96
C ILE A 154 8.39 17.48 -6.77
N ASN A 155 8.35 18.33 -5.74
CA ASN A 155 8.78 17.92 -4.41
C ASN A 155 7.80 16.87 -3.90
N ILE A 156 8.26 15.62 -3.85
CA ILE A 156 7.44 14.46 -3.49
C ILE A 156 6.89 14.59 -2.07
N ASP A 157 7.67 15.11 -1.13
CA ASP A 157 7.25 15.23 0.27
C ASP A 157 6.08 16.20 0.40
N ASP A 158 6.19 17.37 -0.23
CA ASP A 158 5.12 18.38 -0.23
C ASP A 158 3.86 17.88 -0.96
N TYR A 159 4.05 17.11 -2.04
CA TYR A 159 2.97 16.57 -2.85
C TYR A 159 2.08 15.59 -2.08
N ILE A 160 2.68 14.72 -1.26
CA ILE A 160 1.95 13.69 -0.51
C ILE A 160 1.56 14.12 0.90
N ALA A 161 2.12 15.21 1.43
CA ALA A 161 1.96 15.64 2.82
C ALA A 161 0.49 15.79 3.25
N SER A 162 -0.39 16.23 2.34
CA SER A 162 -1.80 16.45 2.63
C SER A 162 -2.65 15.18 2.68
N THR A 163 -2.16 14.07 2.12
CA THR A 163 -2.91 12.81 2.01
C THR A 163 -2.04 11.64 2.49
N PRO A 164 -1.63 11.59 3.77
CA PRO A 164 -0.75 10.53 4.25
C PRO A 164 -1.41 9.15 4.16
N VAL A 165 -0.63 8.14 3.78
CA VAL A 165 -1.13 6.76 3.68
C VAL A 165 -1.70 6.25 5.01
N LYS A 166 -2.86 5.59 4.91
CA LYS A 166 -3.48 4.80 5.96
C LYS A 166 -3.41 3.34 5.52
N GLU A 167 -2.37 2.66 5.95
CA GLU A 167 -2.03 1.33 5.46
C GLU A 167 -2.66 0.25 6.32
N TYR A 168 -3.30 -0.71 5.68
CA TYR A 168 -3.75 -1.97 6.26
C TYR A 168 -3.08 -3.11 5.51
N GLY A 169 -2.61 -4.12 6.22
CA GLY A 169 -2.00 -5.27 5.57
C GLY A 169 -2.10 -6.56 6.37
N ILE A 170 -1.78 -7.65 5.67
CA ILE A 170 -1.81 -9.01 6.20
C ILE A 170 -0.54 -9.71 5.74
N TYR A 171 0.20 -10.26 6.69
CA TYR A 171 1.35 -11.12 6.42
C TYR A 171 1.31 -12.39 7.27
N MET A 172 2.04 -13.41 6.84
CA MET A 172 2.14 -14.68 7.55
C MET A 172 3.39 -14.70 8.43
N LYS A 173 3.22 -15.09 9.69
CA LYS A 173 4.33 -15.33 10.62
C LYS A 173 4.04 -16.60 11.41
N ASP A 174 4.95 -17.58 11.34
CA ASP A 174 4.85 -18.86 12.06
C ASP A 174 3.52 -19.60 11.82
N GLY A 175 2.99 -19.53 10.59
CA GLY A 175 1.70 -20.14 10.22
C GLY A 175 0.46 -19.35 10.66
N GLN A 176 0.64 -18.17 11.25
CA GLN A 176 -0.44 -17.29 11.68
C GLN A 176 -0.53 -16.04 10.82
N SER A 177 -1.75 -15.66 10.45
CA SER A 177 -2.02 -14.38 9.78
C SER A 177 -1.95 -13.26 10.81
N ILE A 178 -1.01 -12.34 10.60
CA ILE A 178 -0.89 -11.10 11.36
C ILE A 178 -1.52 -9.99 10.53
N TYR A 179 -2.53 -9.36 11.10
CA TYR A 179 -3.16 -8.17 10.55
C TYR A 179 -2.46 -6.96 11.13
N TYR A 180 -2.20 -5.94 10.33
CA TYR A 180 -1.65 -4.69 10.84
C TYR A 180 -2.32 -3.48 10.23
N PHE A 181 -2.27 -2.39 10.97
CA PHE A 181 -2.76 -1.09 10.57
C PHE A 181 -1.72 -0.03 10.94
N LYS A 182 -1.32 0.79 9.96
CA LYS A 182 -0.32 1.84 10.12
C LYS A 182 -0.90 3.17 9.66
N HIS A 183 -0.88 4.16 10.54
CA HIS A 183 -1.32 5.51 10.22
C HIS A 183 -0.68 6.54 11.15
N GLN A 184 -0.14 7.62 10.57
CA GLN A 184 0.40 8.77 11.31
C GLN A 184 1.36 8.41 12.46
N GLY A 185 2.22 7.41 12.26
CA GLY A 185 3.19 6.97 13.27
C GLY A 185 2.64 6.02 14.33
N LEU A 186 1.39 5.57 14.22
CA LEU A 186 0.87 4.44 14.99
C LEU A 186 0.93 3.19 14.12
N LEU A 187 1.41 2.09 14.69
CA LEU A 187 1.33 0.74 14.13
C LEU A 187 0.62 -0.15 15.14
N ILE A 188 -0.49 -0.74 14.72
CA ILE A 188 -1.25 -1.72 15.49
C ILE A 188 -1.17 -3.02 14.73
N SER A 189 -0.64 -4.06 15.35
CA SER A 189 -0.61 -5.41 14.80
C SER A 189 -1.44 -6.34 15.66
N LEU A 190 -2.19 -7.25 15.06
CA LEU A 190 -2.99 -8.22 15.80
C LEU A 190 -3.04 -9.58 15.12
N TYR A 191 -3.22 -10.60 15.93
CA TYR A 191 -3.64 -11.91 15.47
C TYR A 191 -4.65 -12.52 16.44
N LEU A 192 -5.48 -13.42 15.93
CA LEU A 192 -6.52 -14.08 16.70
C LEU A 192 -6.16 -15.55 16.90
N THR A 193 -6.39 -16.07 18.11
CA THR A 193 -6.42 -17.51 18.38
C THR A 193 -7.82 -17.93 18.78
N LEU A 194 -8.21 -19.14 18.40
CA LEU A 194 -9.46 -19.76 18.81
C LEU A 194 -9.21 -20.69 20.01
N ASN A 195 -9.94 -20.47 21.10
CA ASN A 195 -9.99 -21.37 22.24
C ASN A 195 -11.37 -22.01 22.32
N ASN A 196 -11.43 -23.34 22.36
CA ASN A 196 -12.67 -24.12 22.41
C ASN A 196 -12.87 -24.89 23.73
N SER A 197 -12.01 -24.69 24.74
CA SER A 197 -12.02 -25.50 25.96
C SER A 197 -13.23 -25.27 26.86
N TYR A 198 -13.80 -24.06 26.87
CA TYR A 198 -14.90 -23.67 27.76
C TYR A 198 -16.05 -22.97 27.01
N GLY A 199 -16.14 -23.23 25.70
CA GLY A 199 -16.89 -22.45 24.72
C GLY A 199 -15.97 -21.96 23.61
N LYS A 200 -16.55 -21.48 22.49
CA LYS A 200 -15.79 -20.93 21.36
C LYS A 200 -15.48 -19.46 21.62
N TYR A 201 -14.21 -19.14 21.89
CA TYR A 201 -13.74 -17.78 22.14
C TYR A 201 -12.58 -17.42 21.24
N TYR A 202 -12.61 -16.22 20.68
CA TYR A 202 -11.45 -15.63 20.04
C TYR A 202 -10.64 -14.83 21.06
N THR A 203 -9.34 -15.05 21.10
CA THR A 203 -8.40 -14.27 21.92
C THR A 203 -7.55 -13.41 20.99
N PRO A 204 -7.69 -12.07 21.05
CA PRO A 204 -6.82 -11.18 20.29
C PRO A 204 -5.49 -10.97 21.02
N TYR A 205 -4.41 -11.11 20.27
CA TYR A 205 -3.09 -10.64 20.67
C TYR A 205 -2.86 -9.34 19.91
N ILE A 206 -2.66 -8.23 20.64
CA ILE A 206 -2.56 -6.88 20.08
C ILE A 206 -1.20 -6.31 20.48
N ASP A 207 -0.44 -5.88 19.50
CA ASP A 207 0.80 -5.12 19.65
C ASP A 207 0.57 -3.69 19.17
N ILE A 208 0.98 -2.70 19.96
CA ILE A 208 0.81 -1.28 19.65
C ILE A 208 2.17 -0.61 19.74
N GLN A 209 2.65 -0.08 18.62
CA GLN A 209 3.88 0.67 18.53
C GLN A 209 3.57 2.14 18.22
N ASN A 210 4.13 3.04 19.03
CA ASN A 210 3.87 4.48 18.96
C ASN A 210 5.15 5.24 18.57
N PHE A 211 5.19 5.69 17.32
CA PHE A 211 6.26 6.49 16.73
C PHE A 211 5.87 7.98 16.56
N THR A 212 4.76 8.41 17.17
CA THR A 212 4.24 9.78 17.03
C THR A 212 5.10 10.84 17.76
N GLY A 213 6.00 10.40 18.65
CA GLY A 213 6.72 11.27 19.57
C GLY A 213 5.86 11.87 20.68
N ARG A 214 4.59 11.44 20.81
CA ARG A 214 3.63 11.92 21.82
C ARG A 214 3.08 10.76 22.64
N SER A 215 2.70 11.03 23.89
CA SER A 215 1.98 10.04 24.71
C SER A 215 0.59 9.76 24.13
N LEU A 216 0.21 8.49 24.08
CA LEU A 216 -1.10 8.04 23.64
C LEU A 216 -1.88 7.53 24.86
N LEU A 217 -3.09 8.04 25.07
CA LEU A 217 -4.02 7.46 26.03
C LEU A 217 -4.84 6.38 25.32
N PHE A 218 -4.67 5.14 25.75
CA PHE A 218 -5.42 4.00 25.24
C PHE A 218 -6.41 3.51 26.29
N ASN A 219 -7.69 3.40 25.92
CA ASN A 219 -8.73 2.84 26.77
C ASN A 219 -9.11 1.43 26.26
N PRO A 220 -8.69 0.34 26.92
CA PRO A 220 -9.04 -1.01 26.50
C PRO A 220 -10.55 -1.29 26.48
N LEU A 221 -11.34 -0.54 27.25
CA LEU A 221 -12.80 -0.71 27.30
C LEU A 221 -13.51 -0.18 26.04
N SER A 222 -12.82 0.58 25.18
CA SER A 222 -13.39 1.02 23.91
C SER A 222 -13.20 -0.01 22.79
N ILE A 223 -12.58 -1.17 23.05
CA ILE A 223 -12.44 -2.23 22.07
C ILE A 223 -13.81 -2.86 21.82
N THR A 224 -14.20 -2.91 20.55
CA THR A 224 -15.41 -3.60 20.08
C THR A 224 -15.02 -4.72 19.13
N ALA A 225 -15.83 -5.80 19.12
CA ALA A 225 -15.65 -6.90 18.18
C ALA A 225 -16.89 -7.02 17.30
N LYS A 226 -16.67 -7.29 16.01
CA LYS A 226 -17.72 -7.51 15.01
C LYS A 226 -17.39 -8.77 14.20
N THR A 227 -18.42 -9.44 13.71
CA THR A 227 -18.30 -10.56 12.76
C THR A 227 -19.23 -10.34 11.59
N TYR A 228 -18.90 -10.92 10.44
CA TYR A 228 -19.76 -10.94 9.26
C TYR A 228 -20.31 -12.35 9.04
N ASP A 229 -21.63 -12.50 9.10
CA ASP A 229 -22.30 -13.76 8.77
C ASP A 229 -22.54 -13.81 7.26
N LYS A 230 -21.69 -14.57 6.55
CA LYS A 230 -21.76 -14.69 5.09
C LYS A 230 -23.11 -15.22 4.58
N ASN A 231 -23.81 -16.06 5.36
CA ASN A 231 -25.07 -16.65 4.91
C ASN A 231 -26.22 -15.66 4.98
N LYS A 232 -26.12 -14.69 5.88
CA LYS A 232 -27.16 -13.67 6.11
C LYS A 232 -26.78 -12.30 5.55
N GLU A 233 -25.54 -12.15 5.10
CA GLU A 233 -24.94 -10.91 4.63
C GLU A 233 -25.07 -9.75 5.65
N VAL A 234 -24.94 -10.06 6.94
CA VAL A 234 -25.06 -9.07 8.02
C VAL A 234 -23.82 -9.02 8.91
N VAL A 235 -23.50 -7.82 9.36
CA VAL A 235 -22.51 -7.58 10.43
C VAL A 235 -23.21 -7.71 11.78
N GLN A 236 -22.62 -8.46 12.69
CA GLN A 236 -23.12 -8.69 14.05
C GLN A 236 -22.05 -8.25 15.05
N ASP A 237 -22.47 -7.55 16.10
CA ASP A 237 -21.59 -7.22 17.23
C ASP A 237 -21.34 -8.48 18.07
N LEU A 238 -20.09 -8.67 18.48
CA LEU A 238 -19.66 -9.72 19.38
C LEU A 238 -19.47 -9.16 20.79
N GLU A 239 -19.83 -9.96 21.79
CA GLU A 239 -19.56 -9.63 23.19
C GLU A 239 -18.05 -9.64 23.46
N VAL A 240 -17.50 -8.51 23.89
CA VAL A 240 -16.12 -8.41 24.38
C VAL A 240 -16.14 -8.62 25.89
N LEU A 241 -15.50 -9.70 26.35
CA LEU A 241 -15.43 -10.06 27.75
C LEU A 241 -14.19 -9.49 28.42
N SER A 242 -14.35 -8.90 29.60
CA SER A 242 -13.23 -8.69 30.52
C SER A 242 -12.70 -10.04 31.02
N TYR A 243 -11.46 -10.05 31.51
CA TYR A 243 -10.87 -11.25 32.12
C TYR A 243 -11.76 -11.82 33.23
N GLU A 244 -12.32 -10.96 34.10
CA GLU A 244 -13.21 -11.40 35.18
C GLU A 244 -14.50 -12.02 34.66
N GLN A 245 -15.11 -11.44 33.62
CA GLN A 245 -16.32 -11.98 32.99
C GLN A 245 -16.04 -13.34 32.34
N TYR A 246 -14.90 -13.47 31.65
CA TYR A 246 -14.45 -14.75 31.09
C TYR A 246 -14.24 -15.81 32.18
N MET A 247 -13.53 -15.49 33.26
CA MET A 247 -13.28 -16.43 34.35
C MET A 247 -14.56 -16.89 35.06
N LYS A 248 -15.59 -16.04 35.13
CA LYS A 248 -16.92 -16.45 35.62
C LYS A 248 -17.55 -17.51 34.70
N LYS A 249 -17.46 -17.36 33.37
CA LYS A 249 -17.94 -18.36 32.40
C LYS A 249 -17.16 -19.68 32.53
N VAL A 250 -15.83 -19.62 32.58
CA VAL A 250 -14.97 -20.80 32.76
C VAL A 250 -15.29 -21.58 34.03
N LYS A 251 -15.43 -20.88 35.17
CA LYS A 251 -15.78 -21.52 36.46
C LYS A 251 -17.12 -22.23 36.37
N LYS A 252 -18.14 -21.60 35.76
CA LYS A 252 -19.47 -22.21 35.60
C LYS A 252 -19.38 -23.49 34.76
N THR A 253 -18.72 -23.45 33.60
CA THR A 253 -18.56 -24.62 32.72
C THR A 253 -17.73 -25.74 33.38
N SER A 254 -16.69 -25.38 34.14
CA SER A 254 -15.86 -26.33 34.88
C SER A 254 -16.65 -27.00 36.01
N VAL A 255 -17.52 -26.26 36.70
CA VAL A 255 -18.42 -26.80 37.73
C VAL A 255 -19.51 -27.68 37.10
N GLU A 256 -20.05 -27.32 35.93
CA GLU A 256 -21.02 -28.17 35.20
C GLU A 256 -20.38 -29.49 34.74
N CYS A 257 -19.15 -29.48 34.20
CA CYS A 257 -18.40 -30.71 33.93
C CYS A 257 -18.09 -31.50 35.22
N GLY A 258 -17.76 -30.81 36.31
CA GLY A 258 -17.53 -31.41 37.62
C GLY A 258 -18.79 -32.02 38.24
N SER A 259 -19.97 -31.51 37.91
CA SER A 259 -21.26 -32.06 38.37
C SER A 259 -21.72 -33.31 37.60
N VAL A 260 -21.09 -33.61 36.45
CA VAL A 260 -21.26 -34.87 35.71
C VAL A 260 -20.25 -35.94 36.16
N TRP A 261 -19.17 -35.55 36.82
CA TRP A 261 -18.14 -36.45 37.34
C TRP A 261 -18.17 -36.53 38.87
N ASN A 262 -19.28 -37.03 39.40
CA ASN A 262 -19.31 -37.53 40.77
C ASN A 262 -18.73 -38.95 40.79
N GLY A 263 -17.40 -39.05 40.73
CA GLY A 263 -16.71 -40.34 40.76
C GLY A 263 -15.22 -40.22 40.50
N SER A 264 -14.45 -40.23 41.59
CA SER A 264 -12.99 -40.37 41.68
C SER A 264 -12.12 -39.13 41.41
N ARG A 265 -11.24 -38.90 42.38
CA ARG A 265 -10.35 -37.74 42.54
C ARG A 265 -9.17 -37.83 41.58
N THR A 266 -8.86 -36.73 40.90
CA THR A 266 -7.49 -36.19 40.72
C THR A 266 -7.59 -34.81 40.07
N CYS A 267 -7.47 -33.74 40.86
CA CYS A 267 -7.21 -32.40 40.36
C CYS A 267 -5.72 -32.29 40.03
N CYS A 268 -5.36 -32.33 38.76
CA CYS A 268 -4.05 -31.84 38.32
C CYS A 268 -4.11 -30.30 38.27
N PHE A 269 -3.62 -29.67 39.34
CA PHE A 269 -3.17 -28.29 39.32
C PHE A 269 -2.07 -28.15 38.27
N TRP A 270 -2.21 -27.21 37.34
CA TRP A 270 -1.07 -26.65 36.61
C TRP A 270 -1.10 -25.13 36.78
N SER A 271 -0.35 -24.67 37.77
CA SER A 271 0.26 -23.35 37.75
C SER A 271 1.45 -23.38 36.81
N ARG A 272 1.51 -22.47 35.83
CA ARG A 272 2.79 -21.84 35.50
C ARG A 272 2.61 -20.50 34.82
N ILE A 273 2.93 -19.48 35.62
CA ILE A 273 3.49 -18.21 35.18
C ILE A 273 4.86 -18.52 34.57
N LEU A 274 5.09 -18.08 33.33
CA LEU A 274 6.32 -17.45 32.87
C LEU A 274 5.94 -16.45 31.78
#